data_AF-A0A351VC32-F1
#
_entry.id   AF-A0A351VC32-F1
#
_cell.length_a   1.000
_cell.length_b   1.000
_cell.length_c   1.000
_cell.angle_alpha   90.00
_cell.angle_beta   90.00
_cell.angle_gamma   90.00
#
_symmetry.space_group_name_H-M   'P 1'
#
loop_
_entity.id
_entity.type
_entity.pdbx_description
1 polymer ?
#
loop_
_entity_poly.entity_id
_entity_poly.type
_entity_poly.pdbx_seq_one_letter_code
_entity_poly.pdbx_strand_id
1 'polypeptide(L)'
;MPQGIILSVFGGLIGAVIAAVLAGLALMMLSGRTGKKRLEEPEKRKIALGKDNGDSRGNEERKKQMQLLASLRMQAKKAEAEAVYSQFFGKIGEPVQKLLALAEEKEKTADCERILREEIQLPLREAVHTFHASFTDKGLLFPERQEEEKAVLTSRLEKLSDRDIADGIRNCRERMAEAERYRIPREAIDSSAAYLHKLIEIPAAEPDWEQMPDLADGIRKSFVRSGIYPLFWDDEKLKERPDLCAMFIKVHGRVLQLPGLFIEGSNGLQLYGNFQGTCRNGGKNGDRIRSESSEK
;
A
#
# COMPACT_ATOMS: atom_id res chain seq x y z
N MET A 1 -4.69 7.84 41.27
CA MET A 1 -4.98 8.90 40.28
C MET A 1 -3.92 9.97 40.45
N PRO A 2 -3.13 10.25 39.40
CA PRO A 2 -3.55 11.26 38.43
C PRO A 2 -3.44 10.79 36.97
N GLN A 3 -4.35 11.34 36.16
CA GLN A 3 -4.37 11.29 34.71
C GLN A 3 -3.62 12.52 34.16
N GLY A 4 -3.07 12.38 32.96
CA GLY A 4 -2.91 13.49 32.03
C GLY A 4 -1.50 13.72 31.51
N ILE A 5 -1.42 13.96 30.20
CA ILE A 5 -0.28 14.43 29.40
C ILE A 5 0.58 13.31 28.80
N ILE A 6 0.10 12.69 27.70
CA ILE A 6 0.90 12.43 26.48
C ILE A 6 -0.04 12.51 25.27
N LEU A 7 -0.27 13.72 24.76
CA LEU A 7 -0.91 13.93 23.46
C LEU A 7 -0.34 15.22 22.87
N SER A 8 0.81 15.14 22.18
CA SER A 8 1.22 16.23 21.28
C SER A 8 2.33 15.92 20.27
N VAL A 9 2.98 14.75 20.27
CA VAL A 9 4.16 14.56 19.39
C VAL A 9 3.82 14.07 17.96
N PHE A 10 2.64 13.47 17.73
CA PHE A 10 2.30 12.93 16.39
C PHE A 10 1.60 13.92 15.44
N GLY A 11 1.13 15.07 15.92
CA GLY A 11 0.49 16.09 15.08
C GLY A 11 1.48 16.90 14.23
N GLY A 12 2.74 17.01 14.66
CA GLY A 12 3.75 17.83 13.98
C GLY A 12 4.26 17.23 12.66
N LEU A 13 4.34 15.90 12.57
CA LEU A 13 4.92 15.22 11.41
C LEU A 13 3.94 15.17 10.23
N ILE A 14 2.64 15.05 10.50
CA ILE A 14 1.59 15.11 9.47
C ILE A 14 1.41 16.55 8.96
N GLY A 15 1.50 17.54 9.85
CA GLY A 15 1.47 18.96 9.47
C GLY A 15 2.65 19.37 8.58
N ALA A 16 3.85 18.87 8.86
CA ALA A 16 5.05 19.18 8.08
C ALA A 16 5.01 18.60 6.65
N VAL A 17 4.44 17.40 6.47
CA VAL A 17 4.29 16.78 5.14
C VAL A 17 3.25 17.52 4.30
N ILE A 18 2.13 17.94 4.89
CA ILE A 18 1.11 18.73 4.18
C ILE A 18 1.64 20.13 3.83
N ALA A 19 2.41 20.77 4.72
CA ALA A 19 3.05 22.06 4.44
C ALA A 19 4.11 21.95 3.33
N ALA A 20 4.87 20.86 3.25
CA ALA A 20 5.85 20.63 2.19
C ALA A 20 5.20 20.43 0.81
N VAL A 21 4.07 19.71 0.76
CA VAL A 21 3.30 19.50 -0.48
C VAL A 21 2.65 20.81 -0.95
N LEU A 22 2.13 21.63 -0.04
CA LEU A 22 1.55 22.94 -0.37
C LEU A 22 2.62 23.98 -0.75
N ALA A 23 3.80 23.95 -0.12
CA ALA A 23 4.93 24.80 -0.49
C ALA A 23 5.49 24.45 -1.88
N GLY A 24 5.51 23.16 -2.25
CA GLY A 24 5.89 22.72 -3.60
C GLY A 24 4.93 23.21 -4.69
N LEU A 25 3.63 23.26 -4.39
CA LEU A 25 2.60 23.82 -5.28
C LEU A 25 2.66 25.34 -5.39
N ALA A 26 3.02 26.05 -4.30
CA ALA A 26 3.16 27.51 -4.31
C ALA A 26 4.44 27.98 -5.04
N LEU A 27 5.55 27.24 -4.94
CA LEU A 27 6.79 27.54 -5.66
C LEU A 27 6.63 27.39 -7.18
N MET A 28 5.83 26.43 -7.65
CA MET A 28 5.49 26.31 -9.08
C MET A 28 4.65 27.47 -9.62
N MET A 29 3.89 28.18 -8.78
CA MET A 29 3.10 29.35 -9.20
C MET A 29 3.88 30.67 -9.20
N LEU A 30 5.01 30.74 -8.49
CA LEU A 30 5.83 31.96 -8.38
C LEU A 30 7.00 32.04 -9.37
N SER A 31 7.45 30.93 -9.95
CA SER A 31 8.54 30.94 -10.94
C SER A 31 8.13 31.42 -12.34
N GLY A 32 6.87 31.80 -12.57
CA GLY A 32 6.37 32.33 -13.85
C GLY A 32 6.38 33.85 -14.00
N ARG A 33 6.89 34.62 -13.02
CA ARG A 33 6.81 36.10 -13.04
C ARG A 33 8.12 36.77 -12.63
N THR A 34 9.02 36.94 -13.60
CA THR A 34 10.00 38.04 -13.60
C THR A 34 10.17 38.55 -15.02
N GLY A 35 9.53 39.68 -15.30
CA GLY A 35 9.69 40.42 -16.54
C GLY A 35 10.80 41.45 -16.48
N LYS A 36 11.35 41.76 -17.66
CA LYS A 36 12.02 43.01 -18.11
C LYS A 36 12.24 42.82 -19.62
N LYS A 37 12.03 43.75 -20.56
CA LYS A 37 11.45 45.10 -20.65
C LYS A 37 11.48 45.48 -22.16
N ARG A 38 10.51 46.30 -22.60
CA ARG A 38 10.48 47.23 -23.78
C ARG A 38 10.40 46.62 -25.21
N LEU A 39 9.31 46.84 -25.95
CA LEU A 39 8.88 48.03 -26.73
C LEU A 39 9.54 48.06 -28.12
N GLU A 40 8.80 47.66 -29.15
CA GLU A 40 8.45 48.45 -30.35
C GLU A 40 7.77 47.55 -31.41
N GLU A 41 6.57 47.94 -31.81
CA GLU A 41 5.96 47.64 -33.11
C GLU A 41 6.08 48.94 -33.95
N PRO A 42 5.84 48.97 -35.28
CA PRO A 42 5.55 47.86 -36.21
C PRO A 42 6.30 47.99 -37.55
N GLU A 43 6.40 46.91 -38.34
CA GLU A 43 6.47 47.11 -39.80
C GLU A 43 5.81 45.99 -40.61
N LYS A 44 4.84 46.42 -41.40
CA LYS A 44 4.02 45.64 -42.32
C LYS A 44 4.90 45.03 -43.41
N ARG A 45 4.91 43.69 -43.51
CA ARG A 45 5.06 43.02 -44.81
C ARG A 45 3.96 41.99 -44.99
N LYS A 46 2.98 42.36 -45.80
CA LYS A 46 2.10 41.41 -46.48
C LYS A 46 2.98 40.56 -47.40
N ILE A 47 3.28 39.34 -46.97
CA ILE A 47 3.68 38.28 -47.88
C ILE A 47 2.45 37.39 -48.02
N ALA A 48 1.90 37.38 -49.23
CA ALA A 48 0.86 36.44 -49.62
C ALA A 48 1.43 35.02 -49.49
N LEU A 49 1.03 34.31 -48.45
CA LEU A 49 1.25 32.88 -48.34
C LEU A 49 0.03 32.17 -48.93
N GLY A 50 0.32 31.31 -49.90
CA GLY A 50 -0.64 30.51 -50.62
C GLY A 50 -1.44 29.60 -49.67
N LYS A 51 -2.54 29.10 -50.22
CA LYS A 51 -3.38 28.08 -49.63
C LYS A 51 -2.55 26.87 -49.18
N ASP A 52 -2.27 26.77 -47.88
CA ASP A 52 -1.75 25.57 -47.27
C ASP A 52 -2.91 24.62 -46.95
N ASN A 53 -3.09 23.60 -47.78
CA ASN A 53 -3.83 22.40 -47.43
C ASN A 53 -2.98 21.43 -46.57
N GLY A 54 -2.04 21.98 -45.78
CA GLY A 54 -1.06 21.21 -44.99
C GLY A 54 -1.42 21.00 -43.51
N ASP A 55 -2.33 21.80 -42.94
CA ASP A 55 -2.53 21.88 -41.49
C ASP A 55 -3.59 20.93 -40.91
N SER A 56 -4.46 20.34 -41.74
CA SER A 56 -5.54 19.49 -41.23
C SER A 56 -5.03 18.20 -40.57
N ARG A 57 -3.96 17.63 -41.12
CA ARG A 57 -3.38 16.36 -40.65
C ARG A 57 -2.59 16.53 -39.34
N GLY A 58 -1.88 17.64 -39.18
CA GLY A 58 -1.16 17.99 -37.94
C GLY A 58 -2.11 18.32 -36.78
N ASN A 59 -3.20 19.03 -37.07
CA ASN A 59 -4.21 19.36 -36.06
C ASN A 59 -5.01 18.10 -35.62
N GLU A 60 -5.28 17.18 -36.54
CA GLU A 60 -5.95 15.91 -36.22
C GLU A 60 -5.06 14.99 -35.37
N GLU A 61 -3.77 14.89 -35.68
CA GLU A 61 -2.81 14.11 -34.90
C GLU A 61 -2.63 14.68 -33.49
N ARG A 62 -2.51 16.01 -33.37
CA ARG A 62 -2.44 16.69 -32.07
C ARG A 62 -3.68 16.40 -31.23
N LYS A 63 -4.87 16.45 -31.83
CA LYS A 63 -6.13 16.12 -31.14
C LYS A 63 -6.15 14.66 -30.64
N LYS A 64 -5.66 13.71 -31.44
CA LYS A 64 -5.52 12.30 -31.03
C LYS A 64 -4.56 12.14 -29.86
N GLN A 65 -3.41 12.81 -29.89
CA GLN A 65 -2.43 12.76 -28.80
C GLN A 65 -2.96 13.39 -27.51
N MET A 66 -3.73 14.48 -27.59
CA MET A 66 -4.39 15.07 -26.43
C MET A 66 -5.46 14.14 -25.83
N GLN A 67 -6.27 13.48 -26.67
CA GLN A 67 -7.26 12.50 -26.21
C GLN A 67 -6.57 11.30 -25.55
N LEU A 68 -5.46 10.82 -26.13
CA LEU A 68 -4.64 9.78 -25.54
C LEU A 68 -4.10 10.22 -24.17
N LEU A 69 -3.50 11.42 -24.07
CA LEU A 69 -3.01 11.94 -22.80
C LEU A 69 -4.11 12.08 -21.74
N ALA A 70 -5.30 12.56 -22.10
CA ALA A 70 -6.45 12.61 -21.19
C ALA A 70 -6.82 11.20 -20.68
N SER A 71 -6.89 10.21 -21.57
CA SER A 71 -7.19 8.83 -21.17
C SER A 71 -6.11 8.22 -20.28
N LEU A 72 -4.83 8.43 -20.60
CA LEU A 72 -3.70 7.92 -19.83
C LEU A 72 -3.58 8.59 -18.47
N ARG A 73 -3.90 9.89 -18.35
CA ARG A 73 -3.94 10.56 -17.03
C ARG A 73 -5.01 9.95 -16.12
N MET A 74 -6.18 9.61 -16.66
CA MET A 74 -7.22 8.92 -15.90
C MET A 74 -6.78 7.51 -15.50
N GLN A 75 -6.21 6.75 -16.43
CA GLN A 75 -5.70 5.40 -16.15
C GLN A 75 -4.57 5.42 -15.12
N ALA A 76 -3.61 6.34 -15.24
CA ALA A 76 -2.52 6.50 -14.28
C ALA A 76 -3.04 6.88 -12.89
N LYS A 77 -4.00 7.81 -12.79
CA LYS A 77 -4.65 8.15 -11.52
C LYS A 77 -5.36 6.94 -10.90
N LYS A 78 -6.09 6.17 -11.71
CA LYS A 78 -6.76 4.95 -11.25
C LYS A 78 -5.77 3.90 -10.77
N ALA A 79 -4.69 3.68 -11.50
CA ALA A 79 -3.65 2.73 -11.14
C ALA A 79 -2.92 3.17 -9.85
N GLU A 80 -2.68 4.47 -9.67
CA GLU A 80 -2.11 5.00 -8.42
C GLU A 80 -3.08 4.97 -7.25
N ALA A 81 -4.39 5.06 -7.49
CA ALA A 81 -5.36 4.86 -6.43
C ALA A 81 -5.22 3.45 -5.83
N GLU A 82 -4.70 2.48 -6.58
CA GLU A 82 -4.40 1.13 -6.07
C GLU A 82 -3.26 1.11 -5.04
N ALA A 83 -2.49 2.19 -4.88
CA ALA A 83 -1.52 2.34 -3.79
C ALA A 83 -2.17 2.16 -2.40
N VAL A 84 -3.47 2.45 -2.28
CA VAL A 84 -4.24 2.22 -1.05
C VAL A 84 -4.22 0.75 -0.63
N TYR A 85 -4.22 -0.19 -1.58
CA TYR A 85 -4.15 -1.63 -1.27
C TYR A 85 -2.81 -1.99 -0.67
N SER A 86 -1.71 -1.41 -1.17
CA SER A 86 -0.39 -1.64 -0.57
C SER A 86 -0.29 -1.08 0.85
N GLN A 87 -0.86 0.10 1.09
CA GLN A 87 -0.90 0.69 2.43
C GLN A 87 -1.77 -0.14 3.40
N PHE A 88 -2.93 -0.60 2.92
CA PHE A 88 -3.82 -1.48 3.67
C PHE A 88 -3.16 -2.82 3.98
N PHE A 89 -2.52 -3.44 2.97
CA PHE A 89 -1.76 -4.67 3.12
C PHE A 89 -0.67 -4.54 4.19
N GLY A 90 0.03 -3.40 4.21
CA GLY A 90 1.04 -3.09 5.24
C GLY A 90 0.48 -3.00 6.68
N LYS A 91 -0.83 -2.81 6.85
CA LYS A 91 -1.50 -2.85 8.17
C LYS A 91 -2.02 -4.22 8.55
N ILE A 92 -2.42 -5.02 7.57
CA ILE A 92 -3.02 -6.35 7.83
C ILE A 92 -2.02 -7.50 7.78
N GLY A 93 -0.81 -7.28 7.26
CA GLY A 93 0.22 -8.32 7.11
C GLY A 93 0.53 -9.04 8.42
N GLU A 94 0.85 -8.31 9.49
CA GLU A 94 1.15 -8.90 10.80
C GLU A 94 -0.07 -9.62 11.43
N PRO A 95 -1.28 -9.03 11.46
CA PRO A 95 -2.50 -9.74 11.87
C PRO A 95 -2.72 -11.05 11.13
N VAL A 96 -2.51 -11.08 9.80
CA VAL A 96 -2.64 -12.30 8.99
C VAL A 96 -1.58 -13.32 9.37
N GLN A 97 -0.31 -12.91 9.54
CA GLN A 97 0.74 -13.82 9.99
C GLN A 97 0.44 -14.42 11.37
N LYS A 98 -0.10 -13.62 12.30
CA LYS A 98 -0.54 -14.09 13.63
C LYS A 98 -1.68 -15.09 13.53
N LEU A 99 -2.65 -14.86 12.64
CA LEU A 99 -3.74 -15.80 12.39
C LEU A 99 -3.22 -17.14 11.89
N LEU A 100 -2.32 -17.11 10.89
CA LEU A 100 -1.74 -18.33 10.34
C LEU A 100 -0.98 -19.12 11.41
N ALA A 101 -0.21 -18.44 12.26
CA ALA A 101 0.51 -19.10 13.35
C ALA A 101 -0.44 -19.61 14.45
N LEU A 102 -1.52 -18.89 14.75
CA LEU A 102 -2.55 -19.29 15.72
C LEU A 102 -3.34 -20.52 15.26
N ALA A 103 -3.50 -20.70 13.93
CA ALA A 103 -4.16 -21.85 13.34
C ALA A 103 -3.35 -23.15 13.53
N GLU A 104 -2.02 -23.08 13.56
CA GLU A 104 -1.11 -24.21 13.82
C GLU A 104 -1.08 -24.63 15.31
N GLU A 105 -1.57 -23.78 16.21
CA GLU A 105 -1.55 -24.06 17.65
C GLU A 105 -2.56 -25.17 18.01
N LYS A 106 -2.08 -26.22 18.67
CA LYS A 106 -2.90 -27.39 19.04
C LYS A 106 -3.67 -27.15 20.34
N GLU A 107 -3.11 -26.37 21.26
CA GLU A 107 -3.72 -26.09 22.56
C GLU A 107 -4.36 -24.69 22.57
N LYS A 108 -5.69 -24.64 22.61
CA LYS A 108 -6.41 -23.36 22.70
C LYS A 108 -6.45 -22.88 24.15
N THR A 109 -5.68 -21.84 24.42
CA THR A 109 -5.52 -21.24 25.75
C THR A 109 -6.21 -19.87 25.81
N ALA A 110 -6.46 -19.31 27.00
CA ALA A 110 -6.93 -17.93 27.14
C ALA A 110 -6.00 -16.91 26.44
N ASP A 111 -4.72 -17.25 26.31
CA ASP A 111 -3.73 -16.49 25.57
C ASP A 111 -3.95 -16.50 24.05
N CYS A 112 -4.61 -17.53 23.51
CA CYS A 112 -5.02 -17.62 22.11
C CYS A 112 -6.22 -16.71 21.83
N GLU A 113 -7.21 -16.70 22.72
CA GLU A 113 -8.37 -15.80 22.64
C GLU A 113 -7.92 -14.33 22.68
N ARG A 114 -6.98 -14.01 23.58
CA ARG A 114 -6.40 -12.67 23.67
C ARG A 114 -5.71 -12.27 22.36
N ILE A 115 -4.86 -13.13 21.78
CA ILE A 115 -4.21 -12.86 20.48
C ILE A 115 -5.28 -12.62 19.40
N LEU A 116 -6.26 -13.51 19.29
CA LEU A 116 -7.30 -13.41 18.27
C LEU A 116 -8.04 -12.08 18.36
N ARG A 117 -8.41 -11.66 19.56
CA ARG A 117 -9.13 -10.41 19.78
C ARG A 117 -8.25 -9.18 19.56
N GLU A 118 -7.13 -9.10 20.28
CA GLU A 118 -6.36 -7.86 20.45
C GLU A 118 -5.30 -7.66 19.37
N GLU A 119 -4.78 -8.74 18.80
CA GLU A 119 -3.64 -8.69 17.88
C GLU A 119 -4.00 -9.09 16.45
N ILE A 120 -5.19 -9.67 16.24
CA ILE A 120 -5.70 -10.05 14.92
C ILE A 120 -6.95 -9.22 14.59
N GLN A 121 -8.08 -9.47 15.25
CA GLN A 121 -9.36 -8.88 14.89
C GLN A 121 -9.40 -7.35 15.09
N LEU A 122 -8.89 -6.84 16.22
CA LEU A 122 -8.88 -5.40 16.48
C LEU A 122 -8.03 -4.63 15.45
N PRO A 123 -6.77 -4.98 15.17
CA PRO A 123 -5.99 -4.32 14.12
C PRO A 123 -6.61 -4.42 12.73
N LEU A 124 -7.27 -5.54 12.39
CA LEU A 124 -7.99 -5.67 11.12
C LEU A 124 -9.17 -4.69 11.04
N ARG A 125 -9.97 -4.58 12.11
CA ARG A 125 -11.07 -3.60 12.20
C ARG A 125 -10.57 -2.17 12.12
N GLU A 126 -9.48 -1.86 12.82
CA GLU A 126 -8.84 -0.55 12.79
C GLU A 126 -8.32 -0.21 11.39
N ALA A 127 -7.74 -1.17 10.66
CA ALA A 127 -7.32 -0.97 9.28
C ALA A 127 -8.54 -0.67 8.39
N VAL A 128 -9.60 -1.47 8.46
CA VAL A 128 -10.83 -1.25 7.69
C VAL A 128 -11.40 0.14 7.96
N HIS A 129 -11.46 0.56 9.22
CA HIS A 129 -11.92 1.90 9.60
C HIS A 129 -10.98 3.00 9.11
N THR A 130 -9.66 2.86 9.28
CA THR A 130 -8.65 3.86 8.90
C THR A 130 -8.68 4.16 7.41
N PHE A 131 -8.89 3.15 6.58
CA PHE A 131 -8.96 3.30 5.13
C PHE A 131 -10.39 3.50 4.61
N HIS A 132 -11.37 3.60 5.50
CA HIS A 132 -12.79 3.67 5.18
C HIS A 132 -13.22 2.56 4.20
N ALA A 133 -12.62 1.39 4.33
CA ALA A 133 -12.85 0.28 3.44
C ALA A 133 -14.17 -0.41 3.77
N SER A 134 -14.81 -1.02 2.78
CA SER A 134 -16.01 -1.82 2.95
C SER A 134 -15.89 -3.15 2.24
N PHE A 135 -16.32 -4.22 2.90
CA PHE A 135 -16.41 -5.53 2.28
C PHE A 135 -17.67 -5.61 1.41
N THR A 136 -17.52 -6.20 0.23
CA THR A 136 -18.62 -6.48 -0.70
C THR A 136 -18.50 -7.89 -1.24
N ASP A 137 -19.56 -8.37 -1.90
CA ASP A 137 -19.56 -9.67 -2.58
C ASP A 137 -18.45 -9.82 -3.63
N LYS A 138 -17.87 -8.70 -4.08
CA LYS A 138 -16.82 -8.64 -5.12
C LYS A 138 -15.41 -8.43 -4.57
N GLY A 139 -15.24 -8.20 -3.27
CA GLY A 139 -13.95 -7.88 -2.67
C GLY A 139 -14.01 -6.69 -1.71
N LEU A 140 -12.85 -6.10 -1.45
CA LEU A 140 -12.71 -4.94 -0.57
C LEU A 140 -12.78 -3.64 -1.41
N LEU A 141 -13.71 -2.75 -1.09
CA LEU A 141 -13.82 -1.45 -1.74
C LEU A 141 -13.21 -0.36 -0.87
N PHE A 142 -12.47 0.54 -1.50
CA PHE A 142 -12.02 1.79 -0.91
C PHE A 142 -12.82 2.95 -1.50
N PRO A 143 -13.15 4.01 -0.73
CA PRO A 143 -13.88 5.14 -1.26
C PRO A 143 -13.10 5.80 -2.38
N GLU A 144 -13.76 6.09 -3.51
CA GLU A 144 -13.16 6.85 -4.59
C GLU A 144 -12.84 8.27 -4.12
N ARG A 145 -11.58 8.70 -4.27
CA ARG A 145 -11.26 10.13 -4.19
C ARG A 145 -11.84 10.79 -5.43
N GLN A 146 -12.81 11.69 -5.25
CA GLN A 146 -13.50 12.38 -6.34
C GLN A 146 -12.52 12.83 -7.44
N GLU A 147 -12.74 12.30 -8.65
CA GLU A 147 -11.93 12.65 -9.81
C GLU A 147 -12.43 13.96 -10.43
N GLU A 148 -11.49 14.78 -10.91
CA GLU A 148 -11.81 15.88 -11.81
C GLU A 148 -12.42 15.30 -13.09
N GLU A 149 -13.62 15.77 -13.48
CA GLU A 149 -14.32 15.32 -14.68
C GLU A 149 -13.44 15.42 -15.93
N LYS A 150 -13.49 14.38 -16.78
CA LYS A 150 -12.75 14.25 -18.05
C LYS A 150 -12.84 15.50 -18.95
N ALA A 151 -13.95 16.23 -18.88
CA ALA A 151 -14.16 17.49 -19.61
C ALA A 151 -13.28 18.64 -19.09
N VAL A 152 -13.11 18.75 -17.76
CA VAL A 152 -12.23 19.72 -17.10
C VAL A 152 -10.76 19.43 -17.43
N LEU A 153 -10.40 18.16 -17.54
CA LEU A 153 -9.05 17.75 -17.95
C LEU A 153 -8.77 18.10 -19.41
N THR A 154 -9.71 17.87 -20.32
CA THR A 154 -9.50 18.08 -21.76
C THR A 154 -9.30 19.56 -22.10
N SER A 155 -10.06 20.47 -21.48
CA SER A 155 -9.91 21.93 -21.68
C SER A 155 -8.59 22.49 -21.13
N ARG A 156 -8.02 21.87 -20.10
CA ARG A 156 -6.68 22.22 -19.59
C ARG A 156 -5.56 21.74 -20.53
N LEU A 157 -5.78 20.66 -21.28
CA LEU A 157 -4.79 20.08 -22.21
C LEU A 157 -4.64 20.89 -23.51
N GLU A 158 -5.66 21.64 -23.94
CA GLU A 158 -5.61 22.46 -25.16
C GLU A 158 -4.47 23.48 -25.17
N LYS A 159 -4.04 23.91 -23.97
CA LYS A 159 -2.99 24.89 -23.74
C LYS A 159 -1.56 24.32 -23.74
N LEU A 160 -1.40 23.00 -23.86
CA LEU A 160 -0.09 22.35 -23.81
C LEU A 160 0.60 22.37 -25.18
N SER A 161 1.93 22.47 -25.15
CA SER A 161 2.75 22.27 -26.35
C SER A 161 2.80 20.79 -26.74
N ASP A 162 3.15 20.48 -27.99
CA ASP A 162 3.27 19.08 -28.45
C ASP A 162 4.35 18.31 -27.68
N ARG A 163 5.41 19.03 -27.26
CA ARG A 163 6.44 18.47 -26.37
C ARG A 163 5.86 18.11 -25.01
N ASP A 164 5.06 18.98 -24.39
CA ASP A 164 4.43 18.72 -23.10
C ASP A 164 3.42 17.57 -23.18
N ILE A 165 2.74 17.42 -24.33
CA ILE A 165 1.84 16.30 -24.58
C ILE A 165 2.63 14.99 -24.64
N ALA A 166 3.72 14.95 -25.41
CA ALA A 166 4.58 13.77 -25.53
C ALA A 166 5.24 13.38 -24.19
N ASP A 167 5.79 14.36 -23.48
CA ASP A 167 6.37 14.17 -22.14
C ASP A 167 5.31 13.70 -21.13
N GLY A 168 4.10 14.25 -21.21
CA GLY A 168 2.96 13.81 -20.40
C GLY A 168 2.55 12.36 -20.66
N ILE A 169 2.53 11.92 -21.92
CA ILE A 169 2.21 10.53 -22.29
C ILE A 169 3.27 9.59 -21.72
N ARG A 170 4.56 9.92 -21.88
CA ARG A 170 5.67 9.12 -21.33
C ARG A 170 5.56 8.99 -19.81
N ASN A 171 5.36 10.11 -19.11
CA ASN A 171 5.21 10.14 -17.67
C ASN A 171 3.99 9.31 -17.19
N CYS A 172 2.85 9.39 -17.88
CA CYS A 172 1.69 8.56 -17.52
C CYS A 172 1.97 7.06 -17.67
N ARG A 173 2.71 6.66 -18.72
CA ARG A 173 3.11 5.27 -18.92
C ARG A 173 4.07 4.79 -17.83
N GLU A 174 5.05 5.61 -17.45
CA GLU A 174 5.96 5.31 -16.35
C GLU A 174 5.22 5.12 -15.03
N ARG A 175 4.27 6.01 -14.71
CA ARG A 175 3.43 5.91 -13.50
C ARG A 175 2.55 4.67 -13.50
N MET A 176 1.97 4.31 -14.65
CA MET A 176 1.20 3.06 -14.79
C MET A 176 2.09 1.82 -14.61
N ALA A 177 3.32 1.84 -15.16
CA ALA A 177 4.27 0.75 -14.96
C ALA A 177 4.72 0.64 -13.50
N GLU A 178 4.92 1.76 -12.82
CA GLU A 178 5.24 1.79 -11.39
C GLU A 178 4.07 1.26 -10.54
N ALA A 179 2.82 1.53 -10.95
CA ALA A 179 1.63 1.04 -10.27
C ALA A 179 1.46 -0.48 -10.31
N GLU A 180 2.15 -1.18 -11.20
CA GLU A 180 2.18 -2.66 -11.24
C GLU A 180 2.66 -3.27 -9.90
N ARG A 181 3.47 -2.53 -9.13
CA ARG A 181 3.89 -2.95 -7.78
C ARG A 181 2.72 -3.13 -6.80
N TYR A 182 1.56 -2.55 -7.10
CA TYR A 182 0.35 -2.65 -6.29
C TYR A 182 -0.54 -3.83 -6.68
N ARG A 183 -0.25 -4.51 -7.79
CA ARG A 183 -1.05 -5.64 -8.28
C ARG A 183 -1.12 -6.79 -7.26
N ILE A 184 0.04 -7.26 -6.79
CA ILE A 184 0.14 -8.35 -5.81
C ILE A 184 -0.67 -8.08 -4.52
N PRO A 185 -0.48 -6.94 -3.81
CA PRO A 185 -1.23 -6.68 -2.58
C PRO A 185 -2.73 -6.52 -2.85
N ARG A 186 -3.11 -5.93 -3.99
CA ARG A 186 -4.51 -5.84 -4.40
C ARG A 186 -5.13 -7.21 -4.60
N GLU A 187 -4.53 -8.05 -5.42
CA GLU A 187 -5.03 -9.41 -5.69
C GLU A 187 -5.14 -10.23 -4.41
N ALA A 188 -4.16 -10.13 -3.51
CA ALA A 188 -4.18 -10.81 -2.22
C ALA A 188 -5.32 -10.34 -1.31
N ILE A 189 -5.57 -9.03 -1.22
CA ILE A 189 -6.68 -8.47 -0.45
C ILE A 189 -8.02 -8.87 -1.06
N ASP A 190 -8.21 -8.66 -2.37
CA ASP A 190 -9.47 -8.94 -3.05
C ASP A 190 -9.84 -10.43 -2.95
N SER A 191 -8.87 -11.31 -3.15
CA SER A 191 -9.08 -12.76 -3.05
C SER A 191 -9.36 -13.25 -1.63
N SER A 192 -8.81 -12.58 -0.62
CA SER A 192 -8.99 -12.97 0.80
C SER A 192 -10.14 -12.22 1.49
N ALA A 193 -10.76 -11.25 0.82
CA ALA A 193 -11.74 -10.32 1.40
C ALA A 193 -12.88 -11.03 2.16
N ALA A 194 -13.45 -12.10 1.60
CA ALA A 194 -14.52 -12.85 2.24
C ALA A 194 -14.08 -13.52 3.55
N TYR A 195 -12.85 -14.05 3.59
CA TYR A 195 -12.29 -14.67 4.79
C TYR A 195 -11.93 -13.63 5.85
N LEU A 196 -11.35 -12.50 5.44
CA LEU A 196 -11.06 -11.37 6.32
C LEU A 196 -12.33 -10.79 6.93
N HIS A 197 -13.40 -10.68 6.15
CA HIS A 197 -14.71 -10.23 6.63
C HIS A 197 -15.27 -11.18 7.70
N LYS A 198 -15.34 -12.48 7.39
CA LYS A 198 -15.80 -13.50 8.35
C LYS A 198 -14.99 -13.48 9.64
N LEU A 199 -13.66 -13.36 9.53
CA LEU A 199 -12.78 -13.29 10.69
C LEU A 199 -13.09 -12.10 11.60
N ILE A 200 -13.44 -10.95 11.02
CA ILE A 200 -13.83 -9.76 11.76
C ILE A 200 -15.20 -9.94 12.44
N GLU A 201 -16.13 -10.66 11.81
CA GLU A 201 -17.48 -10.89 12.33
C GLU A 201 -17.54 -11.90 13.48
N ILE A 202 -16.55 -12.79 13.60
CA ILE A 202 -16.53 -13.81 14.66
C ILE A 202 -16.51 -13.14 16.05
N PRO A 203 -17.44 -13.51 16.95
CA PRO A 203 -17.47 -12.98 18.30
C PRO A 203 -16.18 -13.31 19.06
N ALA A 204 -15.50 -12.27 19.56
CA ALA A 204 -14.25 -12.44 20.29
C ALA A 204 -14.41 -13.11 21.67
N ALA A 205 -15.64 -13.16 22.21
CA ALA A 205 -15.92 -13.75 23.51
C ALA A 205 -16.03 -15.28 23.45
N GLU A 206 -16.44 -15.84 22.31
CA GLU A 206 -16.62 -17.27 22.08
C GLU A 206 -16.25 -17.56 20.61
N PRO A 207 -14.95 -17.50 20.26
CA PRO A 207 -14.54 -17.77 18.90
C PRO A 207 -14.77 -19.24 18.55
N ASP A 208 -15.31 -19.49 17.36
CA ASP A 208 -15.40 -20.84 16.81
C ASP A 208 -14.01 -21.31 16.38
N TRP A 209 -13.36 -22.04 17.28
CA TRP A 209 -12.03 -22.59 17.07
C TRP A 209 -11.98 -23.68 15.98
N GLU A 210 -13.10 -24.32 15.66
CA GLU A 210 -13.16 -25.32 14.60
C GLU A 210 -13.11 -24.66 13.22
N GLN A 211 -13.65 -23.44 13.09
CA GLN A 211 -13.62 -22.68 11.83
C GLN A 211 -12.31 -21.90 11.60
N MET A 212 -11.50 -21.66 12.65
CA MET A 212 -10.26 -20.89 12.54
C MET A 212 -9.25 -21.47 11.53
N PRO A 213 -8.96 -22.79 11.51
CA PRO A 213 -8.06 -23.38 10.53
C PRO A 213 -8.53 -23.19 9.08
N ASP A 214 -9.84 -23.30 8.83
CA ASP A 214 -10.40 -23.14 7.48
C ASP A 214 -10.31 -21.70 6.98
N LEU A 215 -10.53 -20.71 7.86
CA LEU A 215 -10.35 -19.30 7.53
C LEU A 215 -8.88 -18.99 7.25
N ALA A 216 -7.97 -19.49 8.09
CA ALA A 216 -6.53 -19.32 7.93
C ALA A 216 -6.02 -19.96 6.62
N ASP A 217 -6.45 -21.18 6.32
CA ASP A 217 -6.11 -21.90 5.08
C ASP A 217 -6.69 -21.20 3.84
N GLY A 218 -7.93 -20.68 3.93
CA GLY A 218 -8.53 -19.86 2.88
C GLY A 218 -7.74 -18.59 2.56
N ILE A 219 -7.28 -17.88 3.59
CA ILE A 219 -6.40 -16.72 3.44
C ILE A 219 -5.04 -17.14 2.87
N ARG A 220 -4.43 -18.23 3.38
CA ARG A 220 -3.15 -18.76 2.88
C ARG A 220 -3.23 -19.08 1.39
N LYS A 221 -4.24 -19.81 0.96
CA LYS A 221 -4.47 -20.18 -0.46
C LYS A 221 -4.68 -18.95 -1.34
N SER A 222 -5.42 -17.95 -0.84
CA SER A 222 -5.64 -16.68 -1.53
C SER A 222 -4.33 -15.93 -1.74
N PHE A 223 -3.50 -15.84 -0.71
CA PHE A 223 -2.18 -15.20 -0.79
C PHE A 223 -1.27 -15.93 -1.79
N VAL A 224 -1.20 -17.27 -1.72
CA VAL A 224 -0.39 -18.09 -2.63
C VAL A 224 -0.82 -17.89 -4.07
N ARG A 225 -2.13 -17.85 -4.35
CA ARG A 225 -2.67 -17.59 -5.70
C ARG A 225 -2.26 -16.21 -6.22
N SER A 226 -2.11 -15.24 -5.34
CA SER A 226 -1.67 -13.87 -5.66
C SER A 226 -0.14 -13.71 -5.66
N GLY A 227 0.62 -14.80 -5.49
CA GLY A 227 2.08 -14.81 -5.53
C GLY A 227 2.76 -14.48 -4.20
N ILE A 228 2.01 -14.39 -3.10
CA ILE A 228 2.56 -14.26 -1.74
C ILE A 228 2.57 -15.63 -1.07
N TYR A 229 3.72 -16.07 -0.62
CA TYR A 229 3.93 -17.36 0.04
C TYR A 229 4.15 -17.14 1.54
N PRO A 230 3.16 -17.44 2.40
CA PRO A 230 3.37 -17.49 3.84
C PRO A 230 4.13 -18.78 4.17
N LEU A 231 5.38 -18.65 4.60
CA LEU A 231 6.26 -19.79 4.89
C LEU A 231 6.70 -19.76 6.35
N PHE A 232 6.57 -20.91 7.02
CA PHE A 232 7.12 -21.15 8.35
C PHE A 232 8.59 -21.58 8.26
N TRP A 233 9.32 -21.54 9.38
CA TRP A 233 10.76 -21.81 9.42
C TRP A 233 11.17 -23.20 8.94
N ASP A 234 10.27 -24.17 9.04
CA ASP A 234 10.46 -25.57 8.65
C ASP A 234 9.94 -25.87 7.23
N ASP A 235 9.44 -24.86 6.53
CA ASP A 235 8.97 -25.00 5.15
C ASP A 235 10.11 -25.45 4.23
N GLU A 236 9.82 -26.41 3.35
CA GLU A 236 10.81 -27.01 2.46
C GLU A 236 11.43 -25.98 1.52
N LYS A 237 10.67 -24.96 1.10
CA LYS A 237 11.17 -23.87 0.25
C LYS A 237 12.26 -23.05 0.93
N LEU A 238 12.35 -23.07 2.27
CA LEU A 238 13.38 -22.37 3.02
C LEU A 238 14.62 -23.23 3.30
N LYS A 239 14.54 -24.57 3.17
CA LYS A 239 15.67 -25.48 3.43
C LYS A 239 16.90 -25.15 2.56
N GLU A 240 16.67 -24.64 1.35
CA GLU A 240 17.71 -24.23 0.40
C GLU A 240 18.15 -22.77 0.54
N ARG A 241 17.59 -22.03 1.52
CA ARG A 241 17.78 -20.58 1.72
C ARG A 241 18.17 -20.26 3.17
N PRO A 242 19.41 -20.61 3.59
CA PRO A 242 19.88 -20.39 4.96
C PRO A 242 19.87 -18.91 5.38
N ASP A 243 20.01 -18.00 4.42
CA ASP A 243 19.89 -16.55 4.61
C ASP A 243 18.48 -16.14 5.08
N LEU A 244 17.44 -16.79 4.55
CA LEU A 244 16.06 -16.53 4.94
C LEU A 244 15.69 -17.24 6.24
N CYS A 245 16.20 -18.46 6.46
CA CYS A 245 16.06 -19.20 7.72
C CYS A 245 16.61 -18.42 8.92
N ALA A 246 17.69 -17.64 8.73
CA ALA A 246 18.30 -16.84 9.79
C ALA A 246 17.37 -15.73 10.33
N MET A 247 16.33 -15.35 9.59
CA MET A 247 15.35 -14.34 10.05
C MET A 247 14.44 -14.87 11.17
N PHE A 248 14.35 -16.18 11.33
CA PHE A 248 13.47 -16.87 12.27
C PHE A 248 14.16 -17.11 13.63
N ILE A 249 13.76 -16.38 14.68
CA ILE A 249 14.37 -16.48 16.03
C ILE A 249 13.83 -17.70 16.83
N LYS A 250 14.70 -18.65 17.20
CA LYS A 250 14.34 -19.79 18.09
C LYS A 250 14.70 -19.48 19.55
N VAL A 251 13.73 -19.61 20.47
CA VAL A 251 13.95 -19.39 21.92
C VAL A 251 13.38 -20.58 22.70
N HIS A 252 14.22 -21.24 23.51
CA HIS A 252 13.84 -22.35 24.42
C HIS A 252 13.04 -23.50 23.78
N GLY A 253 13.31 -23.83 22.51
CA GLY A 253 12.68 -24.97 21.83
C GLY A 253 11.19 -24.80 21.52
N ARG A 254 10.60 -23.63 21.78
CA ARG A 254 9.23 -23.30 21.37
C ARG A 254 9.26 -22.15 20.38
N VAL A 255 8.56 -22.35 19.26
CA VAL A 255 8.57 -21.45 18.14
C VAL A 255 7.13 -21.26 17.70
N LEU A 256 6.49 -20.22 18.22
CA LEU A 256 5.35 -19.61 17.55
C LEU A 256 5.96 -18.51 16.67
N GLN A 257 6.64 -18.92 15.60
CA GLN A 257 7.12 -17.98 14.61
C GLN A 257 5.99 -17.69 13.66
N LEU A 258 5.67 -16.41 13.58
CA LEU A 258 4.91 -15.87 12.48
C LEU A 258 5.52 -16.36 11.16
N PRO A 259 4.72 -16.84 10.19
CA PRO A 259 5.26 -17.15 8.88
C PRO A 259 5.80 -15.87 8.25
N GLY A 260 6.95 -15.95 7.57
CA GLY A 260 7.37 -14.88 6.69
C GLY A 260 6.45 -14.82 5.48
N LEU A 261 6.05 -13.64 5.03
CA LEU A 261 5.37 -13.48 3.76
C LEU A 261 6.45 -13.29 2.70
N PHE A 262 6.46 -14.10 1.65
CA PHE A 262 7.49 -14.06 0.62
C PHE A 262 6.91 -13.90 -0.78
N ILE A 263 7.68 -13.34 -1.70
CA ILE A 263 7.36 -13.32 -3.14
C ILE A 263 8.51 -13.94 -3.93
N GLU A 264 8.21 -14.53 -5.08
CA GLU A 264 9.25 -15.00 -6.01
C GLU A 264 9.66 -13.86 -6.94
N GLY A 265 10.93 -13.46 -6.84
CA GLY A 265 11.56 -12.50 -7.75
C GLY A 265 12.53 -13.18 -8.72
N SER A 266 13.18 -12.38 -9.57
CA SER A 266 14.21 -12.85 -10.51
C SER A 266 15.41 -13.53 -9.82
N ASN A 267 15.69 -13.16 -8.57
CA ASN A 267 16.77 -13.73 -7.75
C ASN A 267 16.25 -14.76 -6.73
N GLY A 268 15.09 -15.37 -7.00
CA GLY A 268 14.42 -16.32 -6.13
C GLY A 268 13.57 -15.65 -5.06
N LEU A 269 13.31 -16.40 -3.98
CA LEU A 269 12.40 -16.00 -2.90
C LEU A 269 12.93 -14.78 -2.13
N GLN A 270 12.06 -13.79 -1.89
CA GLN A 270 12.36 -12.55 -1.16
C GLN A 270 11.27 -12.25 -0.14
N LEU A 271 11.64 -11.69 1.01
CA LEU A 271 10.69 -11.27 2.03
C LEU A 271 9.81 -10.14 1.51
N TYR A 272 8.51 -10.25 1.75
CA TYR A 272 7.48 -9.31 1.33
C TYR A 272 6.82 -8.65 2.56
N GLY A 273 6.93 -7.33 2.65
CA GLY A 273 6.41 -6.56 3.78
C GLY A 273 7.31 -6.63 5.02
N ASN A 274 6.74 -6.32 6.18
CA ASN A 274 7.48 -6.31 7.44
C ASN A 274 7.39 -7.69 8.11
N PHE A 275 8.54 -8.22 8.54
CA PHE A 275 8.61 -9.40 9.39
C PHE A 275 9.04 -8.98 10.79
N GLN A 276 8.13 -9.05 11.75
CA GLN A 276 8.47 -8.88 13.17
C GLN A 276 8.67 -10.26 13.79
N GLY A 277 9.88 -10.80 13.66
CA GLY A 277 10.27 -12.01 14.39
C GLY A 277 10.26 -11.72 15.89
N THR A 278 9.16 -12.05 16.57
CA THR A 278 9.07 -11.92 18.03
C THR A 278 8.89 -13.30 18.66
N CYS A 279 9.70 -13.59 19.68
CA CYS A 279 9.49 -14.74 20.54
C CYS A 279 8.51 -14.33 21.65
N ARG A 280 7.38 -15.04 21.75
CA ARG A 280 6.49 -14.90 22.90
C ARG A 280 7.12 -15.64 24.08
N ASN A 281 7.59 -14.91 25.09
CA ASN A 281 7.99 -15.51 26.37
C ASN A 281 6.75 -16.10 27.05
N GLY A 282 6.51 -17.40 26.87
CA GLY A 282 5.62 -18.19 27.72
C GLY A 282 6.33 -18.51 29.04
N GLY A 283 6.50 -17.51 29.91
CA GLY A 283 7.15 -17.65 31.21
C GLY A 283 6.21 -17.25 32.33
N LYS A 284 5.74 -18.24 33.10
CA LYS A 284 4.98 -18.10 34.34
C LYS A 284 5.63 -17.09 35.29
N ASN A 285 4.79 -16.34 36.00
CA ASN A 285 5.01 -15.68 37.30
C ASN A 285 6.45 -15.37 37.72
N GLY A 286 6.75 -14.07 37.80
CA GLY A 286 7.50 -13.45 38.88
C GLY A 286 8.81 -14.10 39.31
N ASP A 287 9.92 -13.58 38.79
CA ASP A 287 11.09 -13.38 39.65
C ASP A 287 11.81 -12.08 39.26
N ARG A 288 11.85 -11.17 40.24
CA ARG A 288 12.76 -10.02 40.26
C ARG A 288 14.18 -10.57 40.31
N ILE A 289 14.91 -10.53 39.20
CA ILE A 289 16.36 -10.60 39.28
C ILE A 289 16.87 -9.19 39.56
N ARG A 290 17.10 -8.93 40.85
CA ARG A 290 17.98 -7.86 41.33
C ARG A 290 19.33 -8.04 40.64
N SER A 291 19.81 -6.98 40.01
CA SER A 291 21.22 -6.83 39.69
C SER A 291 22.01 -6.69 40.98
N GLU A 292 22.57 -7.78 41.50
CA GLU A 292 23.73 -7.68 42.38
C GLU A 292 24.95 -7.44 41.51
N SER A 293 25.41 -6.19 41.55
CA SER A 293 26.77 -5.78 41.23
C SER A 293 27.77 -6.58 42.08
N SER A 294 28.61 -7.36 41.40
CA SER A 294 29.87 -7.87 41.95
C SER A 294 30.94 -7.59 40.90
N GLU A 295 31.52 -6.38 40.98
CA GLU A 295 32.86 -6.12 40.48
C GLU A 295 33.86 -6.58 41.54
N LYS A 296 34.77 -7.45 41.12
CA LYS A 296 36.18 -7.39 41.50
C LYS A 296 36.94 -6.80 40.33
#